data_AF-A0A1Y4LFM3-F1
#
_entry.id   AF-A0A1Y4LFM3-F1
#
_cell.length_a   1.000
_cell.length_b   1.000
_cell.length_c   1.000
_cell.angle_alpha   90.00
_cell.angle_beta   90.00
_cell.angle_gamma   90.00
#
_symmetry.space_group_name_H-M   'P 1'
#
loop_
_entity.id
_entity.type
_entity.pdbx_description
1 polymer ?
#
loop_
_entity_poly.entity_id
_entity_poly.type
_entity_poly.pdbx_seq_one_letter_code
_entity_poly.pdbx_strand_id
1 'polypeptide(L)'
;MKLETMVYDRLKHILPDGAKHVVVFSCVTDDYYELFFYAAIPGTGYVQCYQLAEEDLLDADQLDRVFSQITMDIRSASQYQRGQINVFTFVLSESSIHLDVQYANPEESLYRIKKDWRKQYLSDFHT
;
A
#
# COMPACT_ATOMS: atom_id res chain seq x y z
N MET A 1 -18.33 8.17 1.14
CA MET A 1 -17.28 7.75 2.09
C MET A 1 -15.93 8.15 1.51
N LYS A 2 -14.94 8.52 2.32
CA LYS A 2 -13.60 8.86 1.79
C LYS A 2 -12.86 7.59 1.37
N LEU A 3 -12.00 7.69 0.36
CA LEU A 3 -11.21 6.56 -0.15
C LEU A 3 -10.37 5.90 0.95
N GLU A 4 -9.71 6.70 1.80
CA GLU A 4 -8.95 6.21 2.95
C GLU A 4 -9.80 5.30 3.87
N THR A 5 -11.05 5.67 4.16
CA THR A 5 -11.94 4.85 5.00
C THR A 5 -12.30 3.52 4.32
N MET A 6 -12.61 3.54 3.02
CA MET A 6 -12.89 2.33 2.25
C MET A 6 -11.70 1.38 2.23
N VAL A 7 -10.51 1.91 1.99
CA VAL A 7 -9.28 1.13 1.92
C VAL A 7 -8.91 0.57 3.30
N TYR A 8 -9.06 1.35 4.37
CA TYR A 8 -8.88 0.85 5.74
C TYR A 8 -9.79 -0.33 6.04
N ASP A 9 -11.08 -0.23 5.69
CA ASP A 9 -12.04 -1.31 5.90
C ASP A 9 -11.69 -2.60 5.17
N ARG A 10 -10.99 -2.53 4.04
CA ARG A 10 -10.49 -3.71 3.34
C ARG A 10 -9.19 -4.23 3.93
N LEU A 11 -8.25 -3.32 4.23
CA LEU A 11 -6.92 -3.66 4.75
C LEU A 11 -7.00 -4.39 6.09
N LYS A 12 -7.91 -4.01 7.00
CA LYS A 12 -8.03 -4.64 8.33
C LYS A 12 -8.22 -6.16 8.31
N HIS A 13 -8.61 -6.73 7.16
CA HIS A 13 -8.76 -8.17 6.98
C HIS A 13 -7.44 -8.91 6.65
N ILE A 14 -6.38 -8.17 6.32
CA ILE A 14 -5.08 -8.70 5.89
C ILE A 14 -3.90 -8.03 6.62
N LEU A 15 -4.17 -7.27 7.68
CA LEU A 15 -3.12 -6.71 8.52
C LEU A 15 -2.60 -7.79 9.47
N PRO A 16 -1.27 -7.92 9.65
CA PRO A 16 -0.73 -8.84 10.63
C PRO A 16 -1.03 -8.34 12.05
N ASP A 17 -1.21 -9.28 12.97
CA ASP A 17 -1.47 -8.98 14.37
C ASP A 17 -0.34 -8.14 14.99
N GLY A 18 -0.71 -7.13 15.77
CA GLY A 18 0.25 -6.26 16.46
C GLY A 18 0.98 -5.25 15.59
N ALA A 19 0.62 -5.11 14.30
CA ALA A 19 1.14 -4.06 13.44
C ALA A 19 0.75 -2.68 13.95
N LYS A 20 1.74 -1.90 14.40
CA LYS A 20 1.52 -0.54 14.92
C LYS A 20 1.49 0.52 13.83
N HIS A 21 2.18 0.23 12.73
CA HIS A 21 2.31 1.14 11.60
C HIS A 21 2.38 0.33 10.31
N VAL A 22 1.56 0.69 9.33
CA VAL A 22 1.50 0.00 8.04
C VAL A 22 1.56 1.04 6.93
N VAL A 23 2.47 0.84 5.98
CA VAL A 23 2.61 1.71 4.80
C VAL A 23 2.30 0.89 3.56
N VAL A 24 1.23 1.25 2.89
CA VAL A 24 0.77 0.60 1.65
C VAL A 24 1.27 1.41 0.46
N PHE A 25 1.98 0.74 -0.43
CA PHE A 25 2.27 1.24 -1.77
C PHE A 25 1.20 0.73 -2.73
N SER A 26 0.64 1.63 -3.54
CA SER A 26 -0.25 1.28 -4.63
C SER A 26 0.14 2.07 -5.87
N CYS A 27 0.63 1.37 -6.89
CA CYS A 27 0.83 1.91 -8.23
C CYS A 27 -0.32 1.43 -9.12
N VAL A 28 -1.10 2.33 -9.68
CA VAL A 28 -2.26 2.01 -10.52
C VAL A 28 -2.19 2.78 -11.83
N THR A 29 -2.25 2.06 -12.94
CA THR A 29 -2.48 2.60 -14.28
C THR A 29 -3.84 2.12 -14.79
N ASP A 30 -4.19 2.49 -16.02
CA ASP A 30 -5.45 2.11 -16.65
C ASP A 30 -5.59 0.58 -16.79
N ASP A 31 -4.49 -0.14 -16.99
CA ASP A 31 -4.43 -1.56 -17.34
C ASP A 31 -3.60 -2.41 -16.36
N TYR A 32 -2.77 -1.79 -15.53
CA TYR A 32 -1.86 -2.47 -14.60
C TYR A 32 -2.04 -1.95 -13.18
N TYR A 33 -1.73 -2.79 -12.19
CA TYR A 33 -1.54 -2.35 -10.83
C TYR A 33 -0.46 -3.17 -10.10
N GLU A 34 0.21 -2.54 -9.14
CA GLU A 34 1.09 -3.18 -8.17
C GLU A 34 0.74 -2.65 -6.79
N LEU A 35 0.39 -3.56 -5.87
CA LEU A 35 0.15 -3.24 -4.47
C LEU A 35 1.03 -4.12 -3.59
N PHE A 36 1.53 -3.52 -2.52
CA PHE A 36 2.14 -4.23 -1.39
C PHE A 36 2.12 -3.31 -0.18
N PHE A 37 2.31 -3.87 1.01
CA PHE A 37 2.52 -3.07 2.20
C PHE A 37 3.71 -3.56 3.01
N TYR A 38 4.21 -2.66 3.85
CA TYR A 38 5.15 -2.94 4.91
C TYR A 38 4.47 -2.71 6.25
N ALA A 39 4.57 -3.67 7.16
CA ALA A 39 4.07 -3.57 8.52
C ALA A 39 5.25 -3.49 9.50
N ALA A 40 5.21 -2.51 10.40
CA ALA A 40 6.17 -2.40 11.49
C ALA A 40 5.83 -3.42 12.59
N ILE A 41 6.66 -4.45 12.70
CA ILE A 41 6.52 -5.51 13.70
C ILE A 41 7.56 -5.29 14.81
N PRO A 42 7.16 -5.34 16.09
CA PRO A 42 8.08 -5.18 17.21
C PRO A 42 9.26 -6.17 17.13
N GLY A 43 10.49 -5.64 17.18
CA GLY A 43 11.72 -6.45 17.15
C GLY A 43 12.22 -6.86 15.76
N THR A 44 11.46 -6.61 14.69
CA THR A 44 11.83 -7.00 13.31
C THR A 44 11.92 -5.80 12.37
N GLY A 45 11.33 -4.66 12.74
CA GLY A 45 11.23 -3.49 11.86
C GLY A 45 10.09 -3.66 10.84
N TYR A 46 10.24 -3.06 9.66
CA TYR A 46 9.27 -3.22 8.59
C TYR A 46 9.41 -4.56 7.86
N VAL A 47 8.35 -5.35 7.87
CA VAL A 47 8.26 -6.62 7.13
C VAL A 47 7.25 -6.48 5.99
N GLN A 48 7.59 -7.00 4.81
CA GLN A 48 6.72 -6.92 3.63
C GLN A 48 5.60 -7.96 3.70
N CYS A 49 4.40 -7.61 3.23
CA CYS A 49 3.23 -8.50 3.20
C CYS A 49 3.47 -9.86 2.52
N TYR A 50 4.24 -9.92 1.43
CA TYR A 50 4.52 -11.18 0.75
C TYR A 50 5.49 -12.08 1.53
N GLN A 51 6.43 -11.50 2.28
CA GLN A 51 7.26 -12.28 3.20
C GLN A 51 6.40 -12.89 4.32
N LEU A 52 5.46 -12.12 4.86
CA LEU A 52 4.52 -12.63 5.86
C LEU A 52 3.63 -13.75 5.28
N ALA A 53 3.25 -13.66 4.01
CA ALA A 53 2.51 -14.73 3.34
C ALA A 53 3.38 -15.99 3.10
N GLU A 54 4.64 -15.82 2.72
CA GLU A 54 5.60 -16.93 2.60
C GLU A 54 5.86 -17.64 3.95
N GLU A 55 5.74 -16.92 5.06
CA GLU A 55 5.87 -17.43 6.42
C GLU A 55 4.53 -17.96 7.00
N ASP A 56 3.48 -18.12 6.16
CA ASP A 56 2.13 -18.55 6.55
C ASP A 56 1.45 -17.65 7.61
N LEU A 57 1.91 -16.41 7.76
CA LEU A 57 1.33 -15.40 8.68
C LEU A 57 0.21 -14.59 8.03
N LEU A 58 0.12 -14.59 6.70
CA LEU A 58 -0.95 -13.97 5.92
C LEU A 58 -1.42 -14.90 4.80
N ASP A 59 -2.72 -14.87 4.51
CA ASP A 59 -3.29 -15.60 3.38
C ASP A 59 -3.03 -14.84 2.07
N ALA A 60 -2.25 -15.45 1.17
CA ALA A 60 -1.89 -14.87 -0.13
C ALA A 60 -3.11 -14.65 -1.05
N ASP A 61 -4.08 -15.57 -1.06
CA ASP A 61 -5.29 -15.44 -1.86
C ASP A 61 -6.17 -14.29 -1.33
N GLN A 62 -6.19 -14.11 -0.01
CA GLN A 62 -6.90 -13.01 0.62
C GLN A 62 -6.22 -11.65 0.33
N LEU A 63 -4.89 -11.60 0.36
CA LEU A 63 -4.11 -10.42 -0.03
C LEU A 63 -4.48 -9.98 -1.45
N ASP A 64 -4.43 -10.89 -2.42
CA ASP A 64 -4.73 -10.60 -3.82
C ASP A 64 -6.16 -10.09 -4.02
N ARG A 65 -7.14 -10.70 -3.33
CA ARG A 65 -8.54 -10.26 -3.39
C ARG A 65 -8.70 -8.85 -2.82
N VAL A 66 -8.09 -8.55 -1.68
CA VAL A 66 -8.16 -7.23 -1.07
C VAL A 66 -7.47 -6.18 -1.94
N PHE A 67 -6.29 -6.48 -2.48
CA PHE A 67 -5.58 -5.57 -3.37
C PHE A 67 -6.37 -5.27 -4.64
N SER A 68 -6.98 -6.28 -5.27
CA SER A 68 -7.86 -6.09 -6.42
C SER A 68 -9.02 -5.14 -6.10
N GLN A 69 -9.67 -5.31 -4.95
CA GLN A 69 -10.76 -4.43 -4.53
C GLN A 69 -10.28 -2.99 -4.26
N ILE A 70 -9.13 -2.81 -3.62
CA ILE A 70 -8.53 -1.49 -3.39
C ILE A 70 -8.24 -0.80 -4.73
N THR A 71 -7.69 -1.53 -5.72
CA THR A 71 -7.45 -0.98 -7.06
C THR A 71 -8.74 -0.51 -7.73
N MET A 72 -9.84 -1.27 -7.60
CA MET A 72 -11.14 -0.85 -8.13
C MET A 72 -11.63 0.44 -7.47
N ASP A 73 -11.49 0.56 -6.15
CA ASP A 73 -11.85 1.77 -5.42
C ASP A 73 -11.00 2.97 -5.87
N ILE A 74 -9.68 2.79 -6.01
CA ILE A 74 -8.76 3.83 -6.48
C ILE A 74 -9.18 4.31 -7.87
N ARG A 75 -9.43 3.41 -8.83
CA ARG A 75 -9.84 3.77 -10.20
C ARG A 75 -11.19 4.50 -10.24
N SER A 76 -12.05 4.28 -9.25
CA SER A 76 -13.33 4.98 -9.11
C SER A 76 -13.22 6.33 -8.39
N ALA A 77 -12.08 6.62 -7.76
CA ALA A 77 -11.88 7.82 -6.96
C ALA A 77 -11.63 9.05 -7.83
N SER A 78 -12.10 10.21 -7.37
CA SER A 78 -11.90 11.50 -8.07
C SER A 78 -10.44 11.91 -8.22
N GLN A 79 -9.55 11.39 -7.37
CA GLN A 79 -8.12 11.65 -7.43
C GLN A 79 -7.41 10.83 -8.52
N TYR A 80 -8.05 9.81 -9.09
CA TYR A 80 -7.42 9.00 -10.14
C TYR A 80 -7.25 9.80 -11.43
N GLN A 81 -6.03 9.79 -11.97
CA GLN A 81 -5.68 10.43 -13.22
C GLN A 81 -5.43 9.39 -14.30
N ARG A 82 -6.35 9.35 -15.27
CA ARG A 82 -6.25 8.46 -16.42
C ARG A 82 -5.01 8.76 -17.26
N GLY A 83 -4.34 7.71 -17.75
CA GLY A 83 -3.14 7.84 -18.57
C GLY A 83 -1.88 8.28 -17.81
N GLN A 84 -1.92 8.29 -16.47
CA GLN A 84 -0.77 8.52 -15.60
C GLN A 84 -0.47 7.26 -14.79
N ILE A 85 0.74 7.19 -14.23
CA ILE A 85 1.04 6.28 -13.12
C ILE A 85 0.53 6.96 -11.85
N ASN A 86 -0.46 6.33 -11.20
CA ASN A 86 -1.04 6.84 -9.97
C ASN A 86 -0.45 6.12 -8.78
N VAL A 87 0.28 6.84 -7.92
CA VAL A 87 0.87 6.29 -6.70
C VAL A 87 0.05 6.76 -5.50
N PHE A 88 -0.78 5.86 -4.97
CA PHE A 88 -1.55 6.07 -3.75
C PHE A 88 -0.78 5.43 -2.59
N THR A 89 -0.47 6.22 -1.57
CA THR A 89 0.20 5.75 -0.36
C THR A 89 -0.73 5.86 0.83
N PHE A 90 -1.09 4.73 1.41
CA PHE A 90 -1.90 4.70 2.63
C PHE A 90 -0.99 4.43 3.82
N VAL A 91 -1.01 5.34 4.79
CA VAL A 91 -0.23 5.22 6.03
C VAL A 91 -1.21 5.01 7.17
N LEU A 92 -1.19 3.81 7.76
CA LEU A 92 -2.05 3.43 8.86
C LEU A 92 -1.21 3.45 10.14
N SER A 93 -1.73 4.11 11.17
CA SER A 93 -1.24 4.03 12.54
C SER A 93 -2.36 3.54 13.47
N GLU A 94 -2.06 3.32 14.75
CA GLU A 94 -3.03 2.82 15.74
C GLU A 94 -4.35 3.62 15.80
N SER A 95 -4.34 4.90 15.43
CA SER A 95 -5.51 5.79 15.56
C SER A 95 -5.90 6.55 14.30
N SER A 96 -5.17 6.39 13.19
CA SER A 96 -5.42 7.19 12.00
C SER A 96 -5.01 6.47 10.71
N ILE A 97 -5.65 6.89 9.63
CA ILE A 97 -5.21 6.60 8.27
C ILE A 97 -4.97 7.91 7.54
N HIS A 98 -3.82 8.00 6.88
CA HIS A 98 -3.45 9.09 6.01
C HIS A 98 -3.29 8.60 4.58
N LEU A 99 -3.66 9.44 3.62
CA LEU A 99 -3.52 9.18 2.18
C LEU A 99 -2.64 10.27 1.56
N ASP A 100 -1.53 9.85 0.94
CA ASP A 100 -0.76 10.66 0.00
C ASP A 100 -0.99 10.17 -1.43
N VAL A 101 -1.06 11.09 -2.38
CA VAL A 101 -1.29 10.78 -3.79
C VAL A 101 -0.26 11.50 -4.64
N GLN A 102 0.50 10.73 -5.41
CA GLN A 102 1.50 11.21 -6.35
C GLN A 102 1.18 10.71 -7.75
N TYR A 103 1.59 11.47 -8.76
CA TYR A 103 1.41 11.12 -10.16
C TYR A 103 2.77 11.13 -10.86
N ALA A 104 2.99 10.15 -11.73
CA ALA A 104 4.18 10.02 -12.53
C ALA A 104 3.81 9.79 -14.00
N ASN A 105 4.67 10.25 -14.90
CA ASN A 105 4.49 9.99 -16.32
C ASN A 105 4.60 8.50 -16.63
N PRO A 106 3.86 7.95 -17.61
CA PRO A 106 3.96 6.53 -18.00
C PRO A 106 5.37 6.07 -18.42
N GLU A 107 6.23 7.01 -18.86
CA GLU A 107 7.61 6.74 -19.24
C GLU A 107 8.56 6.63 -18.04
N GLU A 108 8.10 7.01 -16.84
CA GLU A 108 8.92 6.97 -15.65
C GLU A 108 9.14 5.54 -15.14
N SER A 109 10.37 5.26 -14.71
CA SER A 109 10.74 3.93 -14.23
C SER A 109 10.06 3.61 -12.90
N LEU A 110 9.22 2.57 -12.87
CA LEU A 110 8.63 2.02 -11.64
C LEU A 110 9.69 1.67 -10.59
N TYR A 111 10.89 1.25 -11.00
CA TYR A 111 12.00 1.00 -10.08
C TYR A 111 12.42 2.29 -9.35
N ARG A 112 12.53 3.41 -10.08
CA ARG A 112 12.88 4.71 -9.48
C ARG A 112 11.80 5.19 -8.53
N ILE A 113 10.54 5.14 -8.97
CA ILE A 113 9.37 5.49 -8.16
C ILE A 113 9.37 4.70 -6.85
N LYS A 114 9.52 3.36 -6.91
CA LYS A 114 9.58 2.52 -5.69
C LYS A 114 10.78 2.84 -4.82
N LYS A 115 11.95 3.12 -5.40
CA LYS A 115 13.16 3.46 -4.65
C LYS A 115 12.98 4.76 -3.86
N ASP A 116 12.43 5.79 -4.49
CA ASP A 116 12.22 7.08 -3.85
C ASP A 116 11.07 7.01 -2.85
N TRP A 117 10.00 6.29 -3.17
CA TRP A 117 8.91 5.99 -2.24
C TRP A 117 9.41 5.29 -0.96
N ARG A 118 10.23 4.23 -1.09
CA ARG A 118 10.78 3.53 0.08
C ARG A 118 11.63 4.48 0.94
N LYS A 119 12.40 5.36 0.32
CA LYS A 119 13.17 6.38 1.06
C LYS A 119 12.27 7.36 1.80
N GLN A 120 11.16 7.77 1.20
CA GLN A 120 10.23 8.71 1.82
C GLN A 120 9.49 8.09 3.01
N TYR A 121 9.08 6.83 2.90
CA TYR A 121 8.14 6.23 3.85
C TYR A 121 8.74 5.21 4.83
N LEU A 122 9.91 4.64 4.52
CA LEU A 122 10.48 3.53 5.30
C LEU A 122 11.86 3.83 5.90
N SER A 123 12.49 4.97 5.61
CA SER A 123 13.87 5.27 6.05
C SER A 123 14.05 5.48 7.56
N ASP A 124 12.99 5.80 8.30
CA ASP A 124 13.08 6.24 9.69
C ASP A 124 12.83 5.12 10.72
N PHE A 125 12.67 3.86 10.30
CA PHE A 125 12.43 2.74 11.21
C PHE A 125 13.70 1.98 11.54
N HIS A 126 14.65 2.66 12.19
CA HIS A 126 15.67 2.01 12.98
C HIS A 126 15.22 2.02 14.44
N THR A 127 14.74 0.87 14.92
CA THR A 127 14.69 0.54 16.36
C THR A 127 16.05 0.71 17.01
#